data_AF-A0A832Z789-F1
#
_entry.id   AF-A0A832Z789-F1
#
_cell.length_a   1.000
_cell.length_b   1.000
_cell.length_c   1.000
_cell.angle_alpha   90.00
_cell.angle_beta   90.00
_cell.angle_gamma   90.00
#
_symmetry.space_group_name_H-M   'P 1'
#
loop_
_entity.id
_entity.type
_entity.pdbx_description
1 polymer ?
#
loop_
_entity_poly.entity_id
_entity_poly.type
_entity_poly.pdbx_seq_one_letter_code
_entity_poly.pdbx_strand_id
1 'polypeptide(L)'
;MRRSAWNIFFHELIGLRVRVLHHSDPTISGLEGTVVGETTNTLVIECRDGVKRVPKKQGVFLFWIPREGWVLVYGEEISGDSVERLKKLERLRGVGWLVRKSKERRYTRH
;
A
#
# COMPACT_ATOMS: atom_id res chain seq x y z
N MET A 1 4.95 -5.66 -15.66
CA MET A 1 5.44 -6.48 -14.51
C MET A 1 4.25 -6.95 -13.71
N ARG A 2 4.30 -8.17 -13.16
CA ARG A 2 3.25 -8.71 -12.30
C ARG A 2 3.36 -8.10 -10.89
N ARG A 3 2.22 -7.78 -10.27
CA ARG A 3 2.17 -7.29 -8.88
C ARG A 3 2.68 -8.37 -7.92
N SER A 4 3.53 -7.97 -6.98
CA SER A 4 4.16 -8.78 -5.95
C SER A 4 4.41 -7.94 -4.70
N ALA A 5 4.68 -8.58 -3.56
CA ALA A 5 5.06 -7.89 -2.33
C ALA A 5 6.32 -7.01 -2.50
N TRP A 6 7.20 -7.36 -3.45
CA TRP A 6 8.44 -6.62 -3.70
C TRP A 6 8.20 -5.30 -4.44
N ASN A 7 7.28 -5.28 -5.42
CA ASN A 7 7.08 -4.12 -6.29
C ASN A 7 5.79 -3.33 -6.02
N ILE A 8 4.99 -3.70 -5.01
CA ILE A 8 3.73 -3.00 -4.68
C ILE A 8 3.93 -1.49 -4.47
N PHE A 9 5.06 -1.07 -3.91
CA PHE A 9 5.41 0.33 -3.68
C PHE A 9 5.54 1.16 -4.96
N PHE A 10 5.71 0.51 -6.11
CA PHE A 10 5.91 1.16 -7.41
C PHE A 10 4.84 0.78 -8.43
N HIS A 11 3.88 -0.06 -8.04
CA HIS A 11 2.75 -0.42 -8.88
C HIS A 11 1.52 0.43 -8.56
N GLU A 12 0.61 0.44 -9.53
CA GLU A 12 -0.75 0.92 -9.36
C GLU A 12 -1.45 0.16 -8.22
N LEU A 13 -1.91 0.93 -7.23
CA LEU A 13 -2.63 0.43 -6.06
C LEU A 13 -4.13 0.33 -6.31
N ILE A 14 -4.65 1.05 -7.31
CA ILE A 14 -6.06 1.00 -7.73
C ILE A 14 -6.44 -0.43 -8.12
N GLY A 15 -7.63 -0.85 -7.71
CA GLY A 15 -8.18 -2.19 -7.88
C GLY A 15 -7.69 -3.23 -6.85
N LEU A 16 -6.75 -2.88 -5.97
CA LEU A 16 -6.33 -3.78 -4.89
C LEU A 16 -7.30 -3.70 -3.71
N ARG A 17 -7.64 -4.86 -3.15
CA ARG A 17 -8.28 -4.94 -1.83
C ARG A 17 -7.27 -4.52 -0.77
N VAL A 18 -7.69 -3.65 0.13
CA VAL A 18 -6.86 -3.05 1.17
C VAL A 18 -7.60 -3.07 2.51
N ARG A 19 -6.85 -3.28 3.59
CA ARG A 19 -7.29 -3.07 4.98
C ARG A 19 -6.34 -2.09 5.67
N VAL A 20 -6.89 -1.11 6.38
CA VAL A 20 -6.13 -0.24 7.27
C VAL A 20 -5.92 -0.98 8.58
N LEU A 21 -4.71 -1.52 8.78
CA LEU A 21 -4.37 -2.27 9.99
C LEU A 21 -4.25 -1.33 11.20
N HIS A 22 -3.64 -0.16 10.99
CA HIS A 22 -3.48 0.88 11.99
C HIS A 22 -3.40 2.24 11.31
N HIS A 23 -3.90 3.27 11.98
CA HIS A 23 -3.73 4.66 11.59
C HIS A 23 -3.77 5.55 12.85
N SER A 24 -3.07 6.68 12.84
CA SER A 24 -3.06 7.64 13.95
C SER A 24 -4.46 8.19 14.27
N ASP A 25 -5.26 8.41 13.23
CA ASP A 25 -6.71 8.58 13.34
C ASP A 25 -7.41 7.22 13.58
N PRO A 26 -7.94 6.97 14.79
CA PRO A 26 -8.55 5.69 15.15
C PRO A 26 -9.85 5.42 14.38
N THR A 27 -10.52 6.45 13.83
CA THR A 27 -11.78 6.29 13.08
C THR A 27 -11.59 5.59 11.72
N ILE A 28 -10.34 5.56 11.25
CA ILE A 28 -9.95 4.96 9.97
C ILE A 28 -9.37 3.54 10.18
N SER A 29 -8.91 3.23 11.39
CA SER A 29 -8.36 1.91 11.70
C SER A 29 -9.42 0.82 11.55
N GLY A 30 -9.05 -0.30 10.92
CA GLY A 30 -9.97 -1.40 10.61
C GLY A 30 -10.78 -1.23 9.32
N LEU A 31 -10.71 -0.06 8.66
CA LEU A 31 -11.37 0.16 7.38
C LEU A 31 -10.87 -0.83 6.33
N GLU A 32 -11.80 -1.44 5.59
CA GLU A 32 -11.50 -2.43 4.56
C GLU A 32 -12.35 -2.22 3.32
N GLY A 33 -11.72 -2.34 2.15
CA GLY A 33 -12.39 -2.15 0.87
C GLY A 33 -11.46 -2.32 -0.32
N THR A 34 -11.81 -1.69 -1.43
CA THR A 34 -11.02 -1.68 -2.67
C THR A 34 -10.51 -0.27 -2.94
N VAL A 35 -9.25 -0.13 -3.32
CA VAL A 35 -8.73 1.17 -3.75
C VAL A 35 -9.34 1.54 -5.10
N VAL A 36 -10.09 2.63 -5.15
CA VAL A 36 -10.70 3.17 -6.39
C VAL A 36 -10.00 4.43 -6.88
N GLY A 37 -9.10 4.99 -6.08
CA GLY A 37 -8.30 6.15 -6.46
C GLY A 37 -7.07 6.31 -5.58
N GLU A 38 -6.09 7.04 -6.11
CA GLU A 38 -4.85 7.36 -5.42
C GLU A 38 -4.43 8.79 -5.78
N THR A 39 -3.96 9.53 -4.79
CA THR A 39 -3.24 10.80 -4.99
C THR A 39 -1.88 10.71 -4.29
N THR A 40 -1.09 11.78 -4.35
CA THR A 40 0.19 11.89 -3.65
C THR A 40 0.12 11.43 -2.18
N ASN A 41 -0.91 11.84 -1.45
CA ASN A 41 -0.99 11.65 0.01
C ASN A 41 -2.19 10.86 0.49
N THR A 42 -3.14 10.49 -0.37
CA THR A 42 -4.36 9.78 0.03
C THR A 42 -4.67 8.59 -0.87
N LEU A 43 -5.30 7.57 -0.28
CA LEU A 43 -6.01 6.51 -0.97
C LEU A 43 -7.50 6.82 -0.92
N VAL A 44 -8.21 6.55 -2.01
CA VAL A 44 -9.67 6.57 -2.06
C VAL A 44 -10.11 5.12 -2.04
N ILE A 45 -10.82 4.72 -0.98
CA ILE A 45 -11.18 3.33 -0.71
C ILE A 45 -12.70 3.22 -0.73
N GLU A 46 -13.22 2.40 -1.65
CA GLU A 46 -14.62 1.99 -1.67
C GLU A 46 -14.81 0.87 -0.65
N CYS A 47 -15.60 1.17 0.38
CA CYS A 47 -15.96 0.26 1.46
C CYS A 47 -17.46 -0.10 1.36
N ARG A 48 -17.92 -1.02 2.20
CA ARG A 48 -19.34 -1.36 2.29
C ARG A 48 -20.24 -0.15 2.57
N ASP A 49 -19.74 0.78 3.38
CA ASP A 49 -20.49 1.98 3.81
C ASP A 49 -20.24 3.19 2.89
N GLY A 50 -19.66 2.97 1.71
CA GLY A 50 -19.36 4.00 0.71
C GLY A 50 -17.87 4.32 0.56
N VAL A 51 -17.58 5.42 -0.15
CA VAL A 51 -16.23 5.81 -0.53
C VAL A 51 -15.60 6.70 0.54
N LYS A 52 -14.42 6.31 1.05
CA LYS A 52 -13.66 7.06 2.05
C LYS A 52 -12.30 7.48 1.52
N ARG A 53 -11.84 8.67 1.93
CA ARG A 53 -10.49 9.15 1.64
C ARG A 53 -9.61 8.91 2.87
N VAL A 54 -8.55 8.14 2.69
CA VAL A 54 -7.65 7.72 3.76
C VAL A 54 -6.26 8.32 3.53
N PRO A 55 -5.73 9.13 4.45
CA PRO A 55 -4.35 9.58 4.40
C PRO A 55 -3.38 8.40 4.39
N LYS A 56 -2.33 8.49 3.57
CA LYS A 56 -1.25 7.49 3.55
C LYS A 56 -0.40 7.64 4.82
N LYS A 57 0.02 8.88 5.12
CA LYS A 57 0.92 9.17 6.25
C LYS A 57 0.36 8.63 7.57
N GLN A 58 1.21 8.07 8.42
CA GLN A 58 0.85 7.44 9.70
C GLN A 58 -0.11 6.25 9.58
N GLY A 59 -0.30 5.71 8.37
CA GLY A 59 -1.09 4.52 8.10
C GLY A 59 -0.23 3.27 7.91
N VAL A 60 -0.72 2.15 8.43
CA VAL A 60 -0.23 0.80 8.14
C VAL A 60 -1.32 0.06 7.38
N PHE A 61 -1.01 -0.35 6.16
CA PHE A 61 -1.96 -0.94 5.21
C PHE A 61 -1.61 -2.40 4.96
N LEU A 62 -2.63 -3.24 4.83
CA LEU A 62 -2.52 -4.58 4.29
C LEU A 62 -3.14 -4.59 2.90
N PHE A 63 -2.36 -4.88 1.88
CA PHE A 63 -2.85 -5.05 0.51
C PHE A 63 -2.94 -6.52 0.16
N TRP A 64 -4.03 -6.93 -0.46
CA TRP A 64 -4.18 -8.30 -0.95
C TRP A 64 -3.56 -8.44 -2.34
N ILE A 65 -2.54 -9.28 -2.44
CA ILE A 65 -1.90 -9.63 -3.71
C ILE A 65 -2.24 -11.07 -4.07
N PRO A 66 -2.86 -11.33 -5.25
CA PRO A 66 -3.16 -12.69 -5.68
C PRO A 66 -1.92 -13.57 -5.66
N ARG A 67 -2.03 -14.75 -5.01
CA ARG A 67 -0.96 -15.74 -4.79
C ARG A 67 0.11 -15.39 -3.75
N GLU A 68 0.13 -14.17 -3.22
CA GLU A 68 1.06 -13.77 -2.15
C GLU A 68 0.37 -13.46 -0.82
N GLY A 69 -0.95 -13.25 -0.85
CA GLY A 69 -1.75 -12.99 0.34
C GLY A 69 -1.70 -11.53 0.77
N TRP A 70 -1.82 -11.30 2.08
CA TRP A 70 -1.75 -9.95 2.65
C TRP A 70 -0.30 -9.47 2.78
N VAL A 71 -0.03 -8.31 2.21
CA VAL A 71 1.28 -7.64 2.25
C VAL A 71 1.18 -6.38 3.09
N LEU A 72 2.07 -6.26 4.09
CA LEU A 72 2.16 -5.08 4.94
C LEU A 72 2.95 -3.94 4.28
N VAL A 73 2.32 -2.78 4.22
CA VAL A 73 2.81 -1.56 3.57
C VAL A 73 2.65 -0.38 4.52
N TYR A 74 3.74 0.32 4.80
CA TYR A 74 3.68 1.60 5.51
C TYR A 74 3.31 2.70 4.53
N GLY A 75 2.42 3.61 4.93
CA GLY A 75 1.95 4.66 4.05
C GLY A 75 3.03 5.65 3.59
N GLU A 76 4.09 5.81 4.38
CA GLU A 76 5.29 6.58 4.03
C GLU A 76 6.01 5.98 2.81
N GLU A 77 5.91 4.66 2.61
CA GLU A 77 6.56 3.96 1.50
C GLU A 77 5.78 4.10 0.18
N ILE A 78 4.47 4.36 0.28
CA ILE A 78 3.58 4.61 -0.86
C ILE A 78 3.17 6.08 -0.98
N SER A 79 3.82 6.98 -0.24
CA SER A 79 3.67 8.42 -0.43
C SER A 79 4.25 8.83 -1.79
N GLY A 80 3.62 9.81 -2.42
CA GLY A 80 3.81 10.14 -3.83
C GLY A 80 2.73 9.49 -4.71
N ASP A 81 2.45 10.11 -5.86
CA ASP A 81 1.57 9.48 -6.85
C ASP A 81 2.28 8.32 -7.58
N SER A 82 1.54 7.59 -8.41
CA SER A 82 2.07 6.44 -9.17
C SER A 82 3.32 6.79 -10.00
N VAL A 83 3.39 8.01 -10.55
CA VAL A 83 4.50 8.48 -11.39
C VAL A 83 5.71 8.84 -10.54
N GLU A 84 5.50 9.55 -9.43
CA GLU A 84 6.57 9.90 -8.48
C GLU A 84 7.21 8.66 -7.87
N ARG A 85 6.39 7.66 -7.50
CA ARG A 85 6.88 6.36 -6.98
C ARG A 85 7.75 5.65 -8.02
N LEU A 86 7.35 5.65 -9.30
CA LEU A 86 8.15 5.06 -10.38
C LEU A 86 9.51 5.77 -10.57
N LYS A 87 9.53 7.11 -10.55
CA LYS A 87 10.79 7.89 -10.61
C LYS A 87 11.71 7.58 -9.43
N LYS A 88 11.15 7.37 -8.24
CA LYS A 88 11.92 6.98 -7.05
C LYS A 88 12.58 5.61 -7.25
N LEU A 89 11.91 4.67 -7.89
CA LEU A 89 12.50 3.36 -8.24
C LEU A 89 13.71 3.51 -9.15
N GLU A 90 13.62 4.32 -10.21
CA GLU A 90 14.72 4.53 -11.16
C GLU A 90 15.98 5.07 -10.48
N ARG A 91 15.82 6.01 -9.53
CA ARG A 91 16.91 6.54 -8.71
C ARG A 91 17.52 5.50 -7.77
N LEU A 92 16.76 4.49 -7.38
CA LEU A 92 17.16 3.46 -6.41
C LEU A 92 17.67 2.16 -7.06
N ARG A 93 17.79 2.09 -8.40
CA ARG A 93 18.19 0.88 -9.15
C ARG A 93 19.59 0.30 -8.81
N GLY A 94 20.32 0.85 -7.84
CA GLY A 94 21.60 0.34 -7.34
C GLY A 94 21.62 -0.14 -5.88
N VAL A 95 20.50 -0.16 -5.14
CA VAL A 95 20.55 -0.30 -3.68
C VAL A 95 19.95 -1.64 -3.18
N GLY A 96 20.81 -2.52 -2.64
CA GLY A 96 20.42 -3.77 -1.96
C GLY A 96 19.46 -3.60 -0.76
N TRP A 97 19.19 -2.35 -0.35
CA TRP A 97 18.20 -1.96 0.64
C TRP A 97 16.77 -2.41 0.27
N LEU A 98 16.41 -2.38 -1.03
CA LEU A 98 15.11 -2.84 -1.54
C LEU A 98 14.85 -4.34 -1.31
N VAL A 99 15.89 -5.17 -1.40
CA VAL A 99 15.80 -6.62 -1.21
C VAL A 99 15.64 -6.97 0.27
N ARG A 100 16.33 -6.24 1.16
CA ARG A 100 16.24 -6.46 2.61
C ARG A 100 14.84 -6.18 3.15
N LYS A 101 14.18 -5.13 2.68
CA LYS A 101 12.84 -4.74 3.14
C LYS A 101 11.71 -5.67 2.70
N SER A 102 11.83 -6.44 1.60
CA SER A 102 10.70 -7.26 1.11
C SER A 102 10.58 -8.63 1.77
N LYS A 103 11.63 -9.16 2.40
CA LYS A 103 11.69 -10.54 2.89
C LYS A 103 10.77 -10.84 4.08
N GLU A 104 10.26 -9.84 4.79
CA GLU A 104 9.46 -10.03 6.03
C GLU A 104 8.04 -9.44 5.99
N ARG A 105 7.52 -9.06 4.80
CA ARG A 105 6.26 -8.29 4.69
C ARG A 105 4.98 -9.11 4.59
N ARG A 106 5.09 -10.44 4.49
CA ARG A 106 3.89 -11.29 4.43
C ARG A 106 3.25 -11.34 5.80
N TYR A 107 2.02 -10.84 5.87
CA TYR A 107 1.23 -10.88 7.09
C TYR A 107 0.48 -12.21 7.17
N THR A 108 0.85 -13.05 8.13
CA THR A 108 0.09 -14.24 8.52
C THR A 108 -0.65 -13.92 9.81
N ARG A 109 -1.98 -14.06 9.82
CA ARG A 109 -2.75 -14.04 11.07
C ARG A 109 -2.54 -15.42 11.70
N HIS A 110 -1.89 -15.46 12.86
CA HIS A 110 -1.94 -16.62 13.74
C HIS A 110 -3.33 -16.78 14.34
#